data_AF-A0A8S3J2C8-F1
#
_entry.id   AF-A0A8S3J2C8-F1
#
_cell.length_a   1.000
_cell.length_b   1.000
_cell.length_c   1.000
_cell.angle_alpha   90.00
_cell.angle_beta   90.00
_cell.angle_gamma   90.00
#
_symmetry.space_group_name_H-M   'P 1'
#
loop_
_entity.id
_entity.type
_entity.pdbx_description
1 polymer ?
#
loop_
_entity_poly.entity_id
_entity_poly.type
_entity_poly.pdbx_seq_one_letter_code
_entity_poly.pdbx_strand_id
1 'polypeptide(L)'
;MMQHGTISSTINQTKLTGENEPNLINTDLDEHQKKEIKKNLYIHFLTSLMSKQEEQKKLQHRINLAPDAQAHNSPPFRYAPARKKIIEENLKDMLDQGIISPSASPWASPVILAPKTDGTLRFCVDYRKLNSVTIRDAYRIPRTDDTLDSLQEAKFVSTLDLRSGYWQLEMDKNSREKTEFVTHKGLFEFNVMPFGLTNAPATFQRLMDIVLAGLKWQCCLVYIDDVVIFSPTFEQHIKDLEKGFQALQSANLTLKASK
;
A
#
# COMPACT_ATOMS: atom_id res chain seq x y z
N MET A 1 -28.93 29.41 -17.35
CA MET A 1 -29.57 28.17 -17.86
C MET A 1 -28.53 27.08 -17.76
N MET A 2 -28.85 26.04 -17.02
CA MET A 2 -27.98 24.92 -16.66
C MET A 2 -27.51 24.15 -17.90
N GLN A 3 -26.29 23.61 -17.85
CA GLN A 3 -26.07 22.18 -18.13
C GLN A 3 -24.69 21.75 -17.64
N HIS A 4 -24.71 20.90 -16.61
CA HIS A 4 -23.59 20.14 -16.09
C HIS A 4 -23.16 19.07 -17.11
N GLY A 5 -21.88 19.03 -17.45
CA GLY A 5 -21.29 17.92 -18.20
C GLY A 5 -20.99 16.75 -17.25
N THR A 6 -21.83 15.72 -17.32
CA THR A 6 -21.68 14.45 -16.59
C THR A 6 -20.49 13.66 -17.14
N ILE A 7 -19.50 13.36 -16.30
CA ILE A 7 -18.43 12.41 -16.63
C ILE A 7 -19.03 11.00 -16.52
N SER A 8 -19.12 10.33 -17.67
CA SER A 8 -19.53 8.94 -17.82
C SER A 8 -18.45 8.02 -17.25
N SER A 9 -18.72 7.39 -16.10
CA SER A 9 -17.97 6.22 -15.64
C SER A 9 -18.74 4.96 -16.05
N THR A 10 -18.43 4.43 -17.23
CA THR A 10 -18.85 3.09 -17.65
C THR A 10 -18.01 2.07 -16.86
N ILE A 11 -18.44 1.77 -15.63
CA ILE A 11 -17.96 0.61 -14.89
C ILE A 11 -18.69 -0.59 -15.47
N ASN A 12 -17.95 -1.41 -16.22
CA ASN A 12 -18.41 -2.66 -16.81
C ASN A 12 -19.14 -3.54 -15.78
N GLN A 13 -20.46 -3.65 -15.91
CA GLN A 13 -21.36 -4.53 -15.15
C GLN A 13 -21.26 -6.02 -15.57
N THR A 14 -20.18 -6.45 -16.25
CA THR A 14 -20.15 -7.77 -16.92
C THR A 14 -19.07 -8.73 -16.40
N LYS A 15 -18.63 -8.60 -15.14
CA LYS A 15 -17.69 -9.57 -14.51
C LYS A 15 -18.12 -10.06 -13.12
N LEU A 16 -19.42 -10.23 -12.92
CA LEU A 16 -19.98 -10.89 -11.73
C LEU A 16 -20.60 -12.26 -12.04
N THR A 17 -20.45 -12.76 -13.27
CA THR A 17 -20.95 -14.07 -13.69
C THR A 17 -19.82 -14.85 -14.36
N GLY A 18 -19.30 -15.86 -13.66
CA GLY A 18 -18.60 -16.98 -14.27
C GLY A 18 -17.10 -16.82 -14.47
N GLU A 19 -16.39 -17.73 -13.79
CA GLU A 19 -15.05 -18.25 -14.11
C GLU A 19 -13.83 -17.43 -13.62
N ASN A 20 -13.15 -18.05 -12.64
CA ASN A 20 -12.01 -17.59 -11.85
C ASN A 20 -12.34 -16.66 -10.67
N GLU A 21 -13.13 -17.17 -9.70
CA GLU A 21 -13.11 -16.65 -8.33
C GLU A 21 -11.68 -16.81 -7.78
N PRO A 22 -11.03 -15.75 -7.28
CA PRO A 22 -9.77 -15.91 -6.56
C PRO A 22 -10.03 -16.83 -5.35
N ASN A 23 -9.13 -17.77 -5.07
CA ASN A 23 -9.19 -18.63 -3.89
C ASN A 23 -9.06 -17.77 -2.61
N LEU A 24 -10.16 -17.15 -2.20
CA LEU A 24 -10.28 -16.18 -1.10
C LEU A 24 -10.59 -16.83 0.25
N ILE A 25 -10.87 -18.13 0.27
CA ILE A 25 -11.36 -18.86 1.45
C ILE A 25 -10.70 -20.25 1.42
N ASN A 26 -9.87 -20.57 2.42
CA ASN A 26 -9.43 -21.96 2.58
C ASN A 26 -10.65 -22.80 3.01
N THR A 27 -10.87 -23.87 2.27
CA THR A 27 -12.16 -24.47 2.00
C THR A 27 -12.64 -25.41 3.12
N ASP A 28 -13.44 -24.90 4.05
CA ASP A 28 -14.36 -25.66 4.94
C ASP A 28 -15.57 -24.82 5.41
N LEU A 29 -15.83 -23.66 4.77
CA LEU A 29 -16.96 -22.81 5.12
C LEU A 29 -18.24 -23.23 4.43
N ASP A 30 -19.36 -23.20 5.15
CA ASP A 30 -20.69 -23.40 4.56
C ASP A 30 -21.14 -22.18 3.72
N GLU A 31 -22.18 -22.36 2.91
CA GLU A 31 -22.68 -21.32 2.01
C GLU A 31 -23.25 -20.09 2.76
N HIS A 32 -23.74 -20.27 3.98
CA HIS A 32 -24.21 -19.16 4.81
C HIS A 32 -23.03 -18.30 5.26
N GLN A 33 -21.97 -18.94 5.76
CA GLN A 33 -20.74 -18.30 6.20
C GLN A 33 -20.07 -17.51 5.07
N LYS A 34 -19.98 -18.10 3.86
CA LYS A 34 -19.45 -17.41 2.67
C LYS A 34 -20.27 -16.15 2.34
N LYS A 35 -21.60 -16.23 2.45
CA LYS A 35 -22.50 -15.10 2.17
C LYS A 35 -22.32 -13.96 3.17
N GLU A 36 -22.15 -14.27 4.45
CA GLU A 36 -21.90 -13.25 5.48
C GLU A 36 -20.57 -12.54 5.32
N ILE A 37 -19.50 -13.28 4.98
CA ILE A 37 -18.19 -12.67 4.65
C ILE A 37 -18.32 -11.74 3.44
N LYS A 38 -18.94 -12.21 2.35
CA LYS A 38 -19.16 -11.41 1.13
C LYS A 38 -19.95 -10.13 1.43
N LYS A 39 -20.98 -10.22 2.27
CA LYS A 39 -21.77 -9.06 2.71
C LYS A 39 -20.91 -8.03 3.46
N ASN A 40 -20.07 -8.49 4.39
CA ASN A 40 -19.19 -7.60 5.16
C ASN A 40 -18.14 -6.90 4.29
N LEU A 41 -17.52 -7.64 3.37
CA LEU A 41 -16.61 -7.07 2.37
C LEU A 41 -17.33 -6.01 1.53
N TYR A 42 -18.53 -6.30 1.03
CA TYR A 42 -19.31 -5.38 0.21
C TYR A 42 -19.67 -4.09 0.97
N ILE A 43 -20.09 -4.21 2.24
CA ILE A 43 -20.38 -3.05 3.09
C ILE A 43 -19.12 -2.20 3.25
N HIS A 44 -17.98 -2.79 3.61
CA HIS A 44 -16.73 -2.06 3.74
C HIS A 44 -16.35 -1.32 2.44
N PHE A 45 -16.40 -2.00 1.29
CA PHE A 45 -16.11 -1.37 -0.01
C PHE A 45 -17.04 -0.22 -0.33
N LEU A 46 -18.35 -0.38 -0.13
CA LEU A 46 -19.31 0.70 -0.36
C LEU A 46 -19.08 1.88 0.60
N THR A 47 -18.87 1.63 1.89
CA THR A 47 -18.67 2.71 2.86
C THR A 47 -17.34 3.45 2.60
N SER A 48 -16.28 2.74 2.21
CA SER A 48 -15.00 3.33 1.81
C SER A 48 -15.14 4.24 0.58
N LEU A 49 -15.96 3.86 -0.41
CA LEU A 49 -16.24 4.69 -1.58
C LEU A 49 -17.08 5.93 -1.26
N MET A 50 -17.93 5.87 -0.23
CA MET A 50 -18.87 6.94 0.14
C MET A 50 -18.32 7.91 1.19
N SER A 51 -17.30 7.52 1.97
CA SER A 51 -16.73 8.37 3.01
C SER A 51 -15.90 9.50 2.41
N LYS A 52 -16.45 10.72 2.41
CA LYS A 52 -15.67 11.98 2.39
C LYS A 52 -15.39 12.35 3.84
N GLN A 53 -14.15 12.25 4.32
CA GLN A 53 -13.85 12.60 5.71
C GLN A 53 -12.53 13.36 5.90
N GLU A 54 -12.53 14.15 6.98
CA GLU A 54 -11.73 15.33 7.31
C GLU A 54 -10.22 15.08 7.50
N GLU A 55 -9.43 16.15 7.36
CA GLU A 55 -7.98 16.19 7.55
C GLU A 55 -7.57 15.89 9.00
N GLN A 56 -7.57 14.61 9.38
CA GLN A 56 -6.82 14.17 10.54
C GLN A 56 -5.32 14.22 10.20
N LYS A 57 -4.49 14.63 11.16
CA LYS A 57 -3.04 14.79 10.96
C LYS A 57 -2.39 13.43 10.69
N LYS A 58 -2.30 13.05 9.41
CA LYS A 58 -1.79 11.75 8.98
C LYS A 58 -0.31 11.63 9.33
N LEU A 59 0.10 10.42 9.75
CA LEU A 59 1.52 10.06 9.80
C LEU A 59 2.12 10.30 8.41
N GLN A 60 3.34 10.81 8.35
CA GLN A 60 4.06 11.02 7.09
C GLN A 60 5.41 10.32 7.15
N HIS A 61 5.87 9.80 6.01
CA HIS A 61 7.20 9.24 5.92
C HIS A 61 8.26 10.34 5.86
N ARG A 62 9.25 10.26 6.74
CA ARG A 62 10.37 11.20 6.83
C ARG A 62 11.68 10.47 6.51
N ILE A 63 12.54 11.14 5.75
CA ILE A 63 13.89 10.66 5.45
C ILE A 63 14.88 11.53 6.24
N ASN A 64 15.38 10.98 7.34
CA ASN A 64 16.40 11.62 8.16
C ASN A 64 17.77 11.17 7.66
N LEU A 65 18.59 12.12 7.23
CA LEU A 65 19.92 11.85 6.71
C LEU A 65 20.99 12.01 7.80
N ALA A 66 22.13 11.35 7.63
CA ALA A 66 23.31 11.61 8.45
C ALA A 66 23.73 13.09 8.35
N PRO A 67 24.33 13.70 9.39
CA PRO A 67 24.65 15.14 9.41
C PRO A 67 25.51 15.64 8.24
N ASP A 68 26.33 14.77 7.67
CA ASP A 68 27.27 15.03 6.57
C ASP A 68 26.79 14.47 5.22
N ALA A 69 25.56 13.98 5.14
CA ALA A 69 25.01 13.41 3.92
C ALA A 69 24.91 14.46 2.81
N GLN A 70 25.48 14.14 1.65
CA GLN A 70 25.37 14.95 0.44
C GLN A 70 24.41 14.32 -0.55
N ALA A 71 23.73 15.17 -1.32
CA ALA A 71 22.90 14.73 -2.41
C ALA A 71 23.73 13.99 -3.45
N HIS A 72 23.25 12.83 -3.90
CA HIS A 72 23.85 12.12 -5.03
C HIS A 72 23.09 12.46 -6.31
N ASN A 73 23.80 12.58 -7.42
CA ASN A 73 23.21 12.68 -8.74
C ASN A 73 23.71 11.52 -9.61
N SER A 74 22.89 10.47 -9.73
CA SER A 74 23.22 9.31 -10.56
C SER A 74 22.52 9.41 -11.91
N PRO A 75 23.20 9.17 -13.04
CA PRO A 75 22.58 9.25 -14.36
C PRO A 75 21.55 8.13 -14.58
N PRO A 76 20.54 8.33 -15.45
CA PRO A 76 19.58 7.28 -15.78
C PRO A 76 20.25 6.14 -16.54
N PHE A 77 19.80 4.90 -16.28
CA PHE A 77 20.25 3.75 -17.05
C PHE A 77 19.76 3.82 -18.51
N ARG A 78 20.55 3.28 -19.42
CA ARG A 78 20.18 3.17 -20.84
C ARG A 78 19.27 1.97 -21.06
N TYR A 79 18.10 2.22 -21.64
CA TYR A 79 17.13 1.18 -21.98
C TYR A 79 16.84 1.14 -23.48
N ALA A 80 16.58 -0.06 -24.00
CA ALA A 80 16.04 -0.26 -25.34
C ALA A 80 14.63 0.36 -25.46
N PRO A 81 14.16 0.72 -26.67
CA PRO A 81 12.88 1.40 -26.87
C PRO A 81 11.67 0.72 -26.19
N ALA A 82 11.56 -0.61 -26.28
CA ALA A 82 10.47 -1.35 -25.64
C ALA A 82 10.43 -1.17 -24.11
N ARG A 83 11.62 -1.13 -23.46
CA ARG A 83 11.73 -0.91 -22.01
C ARG A 83 11.49 0.55 -21.62
N LYS A 84 11.88 1.50 -22.47
CA LYS A 84 11.54 2.92 -22.27
C LYS A 84 10.04 3.14 -22.25
N LYS A 85 9.29 2.44 -23.11
CA LYS A 85 7.83 2.53 -23.14
C LYS A 85 7.19 2.16 -21.80
N ILE A 86 7.69 1.11 -21.15
CA ILE A 86 7.22 0.67 -19.82
C ILE A 86 7.44 1.79 -18.78
N ILE A 87 8.60 2.44 -18.82
CA ILE A 87 8.89 3.59 -17.94
C ILE A 87 7.91 4.74 -18.21
N GLU A 88 7.66 5.06 -19.48
CA GLU A 88 6.75 6.15 -19.87
C GLU A 88 5.29 5.88 -19.45
N GLU A 89 4.81 4.64 -19.63
CA GLU A 89 3.48 4.21 -19.18
C GLU A 89 3.35 4.34 -17.66
N ASN A 90 4.34 3.87 -16.88
CA ASN A 90 4.33 4.02 -15.42
C ASN A 90 4.41 5.48 -14.97
N LEU A 91 5.23 6.31 -15.64
CA LEU A 91 5.31 7.74 -15.34
C LEU A 91 3.96 8.43 -15.54
N LYS A 92 3.31 8.16 -16.68
CA LYS A 92 1.99 8.72 -16.99
C LYS A 92 0.98 8.32 -15.91
N ASP A 93 0.89 7.03 -15.60
CA ASP A 93 -0.07 6.53 -14.62
C ASP A 93 0.15 7.12 -13.22
N MET A 94 1.42 7.28 -12.80
CA MET A 94 1.76 7.87 -11.51
C MET A 94 1.51 9.39 -11.47
N LEU A 95 1.75 10.11 -12.57
CA LEU A 95 1.43 11.54 -12.68
C LEU A 95 -0.08 11.78 -12.64
N ASP A 96 -0.84 11.00 -13.41
CA ASP A 96 -2.31 11.09 -13.47
C ASP A 96 -2.96 10.81 -12.11
N GLN A 97 -2.34 9.95 -11.29
CA GLN A 97 -2.79 9.63 -9.93
C GLN A 97 -2.21 10.55 -8.84
N GLY A 98 -1.34 11.51 -9.19
CA GLY A 98 -0.67 12.39 -8.22
C GLY A 98 0.34 11.70 -7.30
N ILE A 99 0.78 10.48 -7.62
CA ILE A 99 1.77 9.70 -6.87
C ILE A 99 3.15 10.38 -6.95
N ILE A 100 3.46 10.95 -8.11
CA ILE A 100 4.71 11.68 -8.36
C ILE A 100 4.44 13.08 -8.88
N SER A 101 5.46 13.92 -8.88
CA SER A 101 5.44 15.26 -9.49
C SER A 101 6.80 15.58 -10.14
N PRO A 102 6.84 16.45 -11.16
CA PRO A 102 8.11 16.95 -11.69
C PRO A 102 8.95 17.58 -10.58
N SER A 103 10.26 17.35 -10.60
CA SER A 103 11.18 17.90 -9.61
C SER A 103 12.42 18.53 -10.26
N ALA A 104 13.16 19.29 -9.46
CA ALA A 104 14.37 20.00 -9.84
C ALA A 104 15.38 20.02 -8.67
N SER A 105 15.33 19.01 -7.82
CA SER A 105 16.18 18.89 -6.64
C SER A 105 17.60 18.41 -7.02
N PRO A 106 18.56 18.47 -6.08
CA PRO A 106 19.91 17.99 -6.34
C PRO A 106 20.06 16.45 -6.26
N TRP A 107 19.01 15.72 -5.85
CA TRP A 107 19.04 14.26 -5.71
C TRP A 107 18.62 13.59 -7.02
N ALA A 108 19.31 12.54 -7.44
CA ALA A 108 18.85 11.75 -8.59
C ALA A 108 19.15 10.27 -8.43
N SER A 109 18.11 9.49 -8.15
CA SER A 109 18.17 8.03 -8.09
C SER A 109 17.71 7.42 -9.44
N PRO A 110 18.45 6.49 -10.05
CA PRO A 110 18.08 5.99 -11.37
C PRO A 110 16.92 4.98 -11.28
N VAL A 111 16.06 4.96 -12.30
CA VAL A 111 15.04 3.93 -12.45
C VAL A 111 15.66 2.62 -12.94
N ILE A 112 15.25 1.52 -12.32
CA ILE A 112 15.55 0.14 -12.73
C ILE A 112 14.27 -0.63 -13.06
N LEU A 113 14.34 -1.52 -14.03
CA LEU A 113 13.27 -2.45 -14.37
C LEU A 113 13.59 -3.85 -13.83
N ALA A 114 12.85 -4.29 -12.82
CA ALA A 114 13.04 -5.59 -12.19
C ALA A 114 12.02 -6.62 -12.73
N PRO A 115 12.42 -7.87 -13.01
CA PRO A 115 11.48 -8.90 -13.47
C PRO A 115 10.51 -9.29 -12.35
N LYS A 116 9.23 -9.46 -12.70
CA LYS A 116 8.24 -10.14 -11.87
C LYS A 116 8.16 -11.62 -12.25
N THR A 117 7.56 -12.42 -11.36
CA THR A 117 7.30 -13.84 -11.57
C THR A 117 6.34 -14.12 -12.74
N ASP A 118 5.44 -13.18 -13.03
CA ASP A 118 4.50 -13.25 -14.16
C ASP A 118 5.14 -12.90 -15.53
N GLY A 119 6.46 -12.65 -15.56
CA GLY A 119 7.20 -12.27 -16.78
C GLY A 119 7.13 -10.78 -17.12
N THR A 120 6.31 -9.98 -16.42
CA THR A 120 6.27 -8.53 -16.61
C THR A 120 7.45 -7.84 -15.92
N LEU A 121 7.74 -6.58 -16.29
CA LEU A 121 8.76 -5.77 -15.63
C LEU A 121 8.11 -4.78 -14.65
N ARG A 122 8.74 -4.62 -13.49
CA ARG A 122 8.36 -3.67 -12.44
C ARG A 122 9.23 -2.43 -12.52
N PHE A 123 8.60 -1.27 -12.53
CA PHE A 123 9.24 0.01 -12.32
C PHE A 123 9.72 0.11 -10.86
N CYS A 124 11.04 0.27 -10.66
CA CYS A 124 11.65 0.44 -9.35
C CYS A 124 12.63 1.61 -9.40
N VAL A 125 12.81 2.30 -8.27
CA VAL A 125 13.87 3.32 -8.13
C VAL A 125 15.00 2.73 -7.29
N ASP A 126 16.24 2.90 -7.76
CA ASP A 126 17.41 2.42 -7.06
C ASP A 126 17.85 3.42 -5.97
N TYR A 127 17.23 3.31 -4.80
CA TYR A 127 17.55 4.15 -3.64
C TYR A 127 18.78 3.69 -2.85
N ARG A 128 19.61 2.75 -3.34
CA ARG A 128 20.74 2.23 -2.55
C ARG A 128 21.69 3.32 -2.04
N LYS A 129 21.98 4.34 -2.85
CA LYS A 129 22.81 5.49 -2.42
C LYS A 129 22.12 6.32 -1.35
N LEU A 130 20.85 6.68 -1.55
CA LEU A 130 20.05 7.41 -0.55
C LEU A 130 19.98 6.64 0.78
N ASN A 131 19.69 5.35 0.69
CA ASN A 131 19.58 4.43 1.82
C ASN A 131 20.88 4.33 2.62
N SER A 132 22.04 4.40 1.97
CA SER A 132 23.34 4.33 2.64
C SER A 132 23.64 5.53 3.55
N VAL A 133 23.03 6.69 3.26
CA VAL A 133 23.19 7.94 4.03
C VAL A 133 21.96 8.28 4.88
N THR A 134 20.95 7.41 4.87
CA THR A 134 19.73 7.55 5.68
C THR A 134 19.96 6.94 7.06
N ILE A 135 19.65 7.68 8.12
CA ILE A 135 19.67 7.18 9.50
C ILE A 135 18.59 6.11 9.63
N ARG A 136 18.98 4.90 10.01
CA ARG A 136 18.06 3.77 10.17
C ARG A 136 17.12 4.00 11.35
N ASP A 137 15.84 3.73 11.13
CA ASP A 137 14.83 3.70 12.18
C ASP A 137 15.02 2.43 13.02
N ALA A 138 15.08 2.59 14.35
CA ALA A 138 15.25 1.49 15.29
C ALA A 138 13.92 0.78 15.63
N TYR A 139 12.82 1.16 14.98
CA TYR A 139 11.52 0.53 15.18
C TYR A 139 11.59 -0.98 14.94
N ARG A 140 11.13 -1.75 15.92
CA ARG A 140 11.13 -3.21 15.85
C ARG A 140 9.85 -3.67 15.16
N ILE A 141 10.00 -4.27 13.99
CA ILE A 141 8.93 -5.02 13.36
C ILE A 141 8.77 -6.33 14.17
N PRO A 142 7.55 -6.71 14.57
CA PRO A 142 7.30 -7.96 15.30
C PRO A 142 7.89 -9.16 14.55
N ARG A 143 8.43 -10.14 15.27
CA ARG A 143 8.87 -11.40 14.65
C ARG A 143 7.65 -12.24 14.31
N THR A 144 7.75 -13.00 13.23
CA THR A 144 6.68 -13.95 12.82
C THR A 144 6.34 -14.93 13.93
N ASP A 145 7.34 -15.39 14.70
CA ASP A 145 7.12 -16.36 15.78
C ASP A 145 6.23 -15.78 16.91
N ASP A 146 6.47 -14.52 17.30
CA ASP A 146 5.67 -13.83 18.33
C ASP A 146 4.19 -13.71 17.90
N THR A 147 3.93 -13.64 16.60
CA THR A 147 2.57 -13.53 16.04
C THR A 147 1.85 -14.88 15.98
N LEU A 148 2.56 -16.01 15.86
CA LEU A 148 1.97 -17.34 15.74
C LEU A 148 1.41 -17.86 17.07
N ASP A 149 2.00 -17.49 18.21
CA ASP A 149 1.51 -17.93 19.53
C ASP A 149 0.11 -17.37 19.84
N SER A 150 -0.22 -16.19 19.31
CA SER A 150 -1.57 -15.60 19.45
C SER A 150 -2.62 -16.35 18.61
N LEU A 151 -2.22 -17.17 17.64
CA LEU A 151 -3.11 -17.89 16.73
C LEU A 151 -3.48 -19.29 17.22
N GLN A 152 -2.91 -19.78 18.33
CA GLN A 152 -3.07 -21.19 18.74
C GLN A 152 -4.53 -21.60 19.01
N GLU A 153 -5.39 -20.67 19.42
CA GLU A 153 -6.82 -20.92 19.67
C GLU A 153 -7.74 -20.52 18.49
N ALA A 154 -7.17 -19.98 17.41
CA ALA A 154 -7.94 -19.50 16.27
C ALA A 154 -8.46 -20.67 15.42
N LYS A 155 -9.77 -20.68 15.17
CA LYS A 155 -10.40 -21.60 14.20
C LYS A 155 -10.71 -20.92 12.87
N PHE A 156 -10.84 -19.59 12.89
CA PHE A 156 -11.13 -18.77 11.73
C PHE A 156 -10.03 -17.72 11.59
N VAL A 157 -9.45 -17.63 10.40
CA VAL A 157 -8.37 -16.69 10.08
C VAL A 157 -8.68 -16.05 8.73
N SER A 158 -8.58 -14.73 8.67
CA SER A 158 -8.70 -13.93 7.45
C SER A 158 -7.46 -13.07 7.30
N THR A 159 -6.88 -13.06 6.10
CA THR A 159 -5.76 -12.18 5.76
C THR A 159 -6.26 -11.07 4.85
N LEU A 160 -5.91 -9.82 5.14
CA LEU A 160 -6.26 -8.65 4.36
C LEU A 160 -4.99 -8.03 3.77
N ASP A 161 -4.95 -7.88 2.44
CA ASP A 161 -3.86 -7.26 1.67
C ASP A 161 -4.22 -5.79 1.39
N LEU A 162 -3.38 -4.86 1.85
CA LEU A 162 -3.55 -3.43 1.58
C LEU A 162 -3.18 -3.08 0.14
N ARG A 163 -3.99 -2.26 -0.53
CA ARG A 163 -3.74 -1.87 -1.93
C ARG A 163 -2.54 -0.95 -2.03
N SER A 164 -1.46 -1.40 -2.68
CA SER A 164 -0.25 -0.59 -2.89
C SER A 164 0.19 0.12 -1.59
N GLY A 165 0.27 -0.63 -0.48
CA GLY A 165 0.31 -0.14 0.90
C GLY A 165 1.11 1.16 1.09
N TYR A 166 2.37 1.18 0.67
CA TYR A 166 3.24 2.35 0.86
C TYR A 166 2.75 3.63 0.15
N TRP A 167 2.12 3.53 -1.01
CA TRP A 167 1.60 4.69 -1.74
C TRP A 167 0.39 5.35 -1.05
N GLN A 168 -0.18 4.73 -0.02
CA GLN A 168 -1.26 5.32 0.77
C GLN A 168 -0.75 6.26 1.87
N LEU A 169 0.56 6.24 2.15
CA LEU A 169 1.19 7.11 3.13
C LEU A 169 1.87 8.29 2.45
N GLU A 170 1.61 9.51 2.89
CA GLU A 170 2.23 10.70 2.32
C GLU A 170 3.72 10.81 2.70
N MET A 171 4.52 11.35 1.77
CA MET A 171 5.85 11.84 2.09
C MET A 171 5.75 13.18 2.81
N ASP A 172 6.55 13.35 3.86
CA ASP A 172 6.81 14.65 4.46
C ASP A 172 7.39 15.61 3.40
N LYS A 173 6.89 16.85 3.36
CA LYS A 173 7.23 17.83 2.31
C LYS A 173 8.74 18.06 2.19
N ASN A 174 9.48 18.07 3.30
CA ASN A 174 10.94 18.28 3.31
C ASN A 174 11.71 17.01 2.92
N SER A 175 11.04 15.86 2.84
CA SER A 175 11.65 14.59 2.46
C SER A 175 11.39 14.22 0.99
N ARG A 176 10.44 14.87 0.32
CA ARG A 176 10.07 14.57 -1.09
C ARG A 176 11.24 14.71 -2.05
N GLU A 177 11.98 15.80 -1.96
CA GLU A 177 13.16 16.07 -2.80
C GLU A 177 14.18 14.89 -2.79
N LYS A 178 14.32 14.21 -1.65
CA LYS A 178 15.29 13.11 -1.48
C LYS A 178 14.86 11.85 -2.25
N THR A 179 13.57 11.74 -2.54
CA THR A 179 12.99 10.67 -3.37
C THR A 179 13.09 10.94 -4.86
N GLU A 180 13.74 12.04 -5.26
CA GLU A 180 13.88 12.35 -6.67
C GLU A 180 14.58 11.21 -7.43
N PHE A 181 13.99 10.87 -8.56
CA PHE A 181 14.47 9.86 -9.47
C PHE A 181 14.55 10.39 -10.90
N VAL A 182 15.49 9.83 -11.65
CA VAL A 182 15.80 10.25 -13.01
C VAL A 182 15.40 9.20 -14.04
N THR A 183 14.83 9.69 -15.13
CA THR A 183 14.48 8.90 -16.31
C THR A 183 14.98 9.59 -17.57
N HIS A 184 14.78 8.96 -18.74
CA HIS A 184 15.03 9.62 -20.02
C HIS A 184 14.03 10.75 -20.36
N LYS A 185 12.99 10.94 -19.55
CA LYS A 185 11.99 12.02 -19.70
C LYS A 185 12.21 13.19 -18.75
N GLY A 186 13.12 13.07 -17.78
CA GLY A 186 13.38 14.10 -16.79
C GLY A 186 13.41 13.57 -15.37
N LEU A 187 13.25 14.50 -14.43
CA LEU A 187 13.36 14.31 -12.98
C LEU A 187 11.96 14.40 -12.35
N PHE A 188 11.69 13.49 -11.42
CA PHE A 188 10.42 13.39 -10.73
C PHE A 188 10.66 13.00 -9.27
N GLU A 189 9.81 13.46 -8.38
CA GLU A 189 9.81 13.08 -6.96
C GLU A 189 8.48 12.45 -6.55
N PHE A 190 8.49 11.70 -5.46
CA PHE A 190 7.28 11.06 -4.94
C PHE A 190 6.55 11.94 -3.92
N ASN A 191 5.23 12.04 -4.07
CA ASN A 191 4.34 12.70 -3.11
C ASN A 191 3.91 11.75 -1.97
N VAL A 192 3.93 10.45 -2.25
CA VAL A 192 3.58 9.35 -1.34
C VAL A 192 4.76 8.41 -1.19
N MET A 193 4.82 7.62 -0.12
CA MET A 193 6.01 6.85 0.24
C MET A 193 6.33 5.79 -0.84
N PRO A 194 7.46 5.88 -1.55
CA PRO A 194 7.83 4.91 -2.57
C PRO A 194 8.39 3.63 -1.95
N PHE A 195 8.34 2.55 -2.73
CA PHE A 195 9.07 1.32 -2.42
C PHE A 195 10.59 1.54 -2.51
N GLY A 196 11.33 0.76 -1.73
CA GLY A 196 12.79 0.73 -1.77
C GLY A 196 13.50 1.65 -0.78
N LEU A 197 12.78 2.49 -0.03
CA LEU A 197 13.36 3.29 1.05
C LEU A 197 13.65 2.43 2.29
N THR A 198 14.78 2.66 2.95
CA THR A 198 15.21 1.87 4.12
C THR A 198 14.19 1.84 5.26
N ASN A 199 13.58 2.98 5.58
CA ASN A 199 12.68 3.09 6.74
C ASN A 199 11.19 2.99 6.37
N ALA A 200 10.85 2.68 5.11
CA ALA A 200 9.45 2.55 4.70
C ALA A 200 8.71 1.44 5.48
N PRO A 201 9.26 0.21 5.64
CA PRO A 201 8.61 -0.83 6.44
C PRO A 201 8.36 -0.42 7.90
N ALA A 202 9.35 0.21 8.54
CA ALA A 202 9.24 0.69 9.92
C ALA A 202 8.14 1.75 10.08
N THR A 203 8.06 2.69 9.14
CA THR A 203 7.04 3.73 9.14
C THR A 203 5.65 3.14 8.96
N PHE A 204 5.51 2.20 8.02
CA PHE A 204 4.23 1.57 7.74
C PHE A 204 3.76 0.68 8.90
N GLN A 205 4.67 -0.10 9.50
CA GLN A 205 4.36 -0.89 10.69
C GLN A 205 3.88 0.02 11.83
N ARG A 206 4.54 1.16 12.06
CA ARG A 206 4.13 2.13 13.08
C ARG A 206 2.74 2.70 12.81
N LEU A 207 2.40 2.98 11.55
CA LEU A 207 1.05 3.39 11.17
C LEU A 207 0.05 2.31 11.57
N MET A 208 0.28 1.07 11.15
CA MET A 208 -0.63 -0.04 11.40
C MET A 208 -0.80 -0.35 12.89
N ASP A 209 0.26 -0.20 13.68
CA ASP A 209 0.22 -0.35 15.13
C ASP A 209 -0.64 0.73 15.80
N ILE A 210 -0.70 1.94 15.25
CA ILE A 210 -1.60 3.00 15.70
C ILE A 210 -3.03 2.73 15.25
N VAL A 211 -3.22 2.34 13.98
CA VAL A 211 -4.55 2.13 13.38
C VAL A 211 -5.29 0.97 14.05
N LEU A 212 -4.58 -0.11 14.36
CA LEU A 212 -5.15 -1.31 14.98
C LEU A 212 -4.88 -1.37 16.48
N ALA A 213 -4.55 -0.23 17.09
CA ALA A 213 -4.39 -0.13 18.53
C ALA A 213 -5.66 -0.62 19.23
N GLY A 214 -5.51 -1.56 20.17
CA GLY A 214 -6.63 -2.18 20.87
C GLY A 214 -7.25 -3.41 20.19
N LEU A 215 -6.95 -3.67 18.91
CA LEU A 215 -7.28 -4.93 18.23
C LEU A 215 -6.06 -5.86 18.14
N LYS A 216 -4.88 -5.25 17.96
CA LYS A 216 -3.60 -5.95 17.88
C LYS A 216 -3.39 -6.82 19.12
N TRP A 217 -2.96 -8.06 18.92
CA TRP A 217 -2.75 -9.10 19.95
C TRP A 217 -4.02 -9.67 20.60
N GLN A 218 -5.21 -9.16 20.25
CA GLN A 218 -6.49 -9.70 20.77
C GLN A 218 -7.21 -10.53 19.72
N CYS A 219 -7.41 -9.94 18.53
CA CYS A 219 -8.07 -10.60 17.40
C CYS A 219 -7.44 -10.20 16.05
N CYS A 220 -6.34 -9.44 16.10
CA CYS A 220 -5.64 -8.95 14.92
C CYS A 220 -4.12 -9.02 15.10
N LEU A 221 -3.41 -9.36 14.04
CA LEU A 221 -1.96 -9.25 13.91
C LEU A 221 -1.66 -8.42 12.68
N VAL A 222 -0.53 -7.73 12.70
CA VAL A 222 -0.04 -6.97 11.55
C VAL A 222 1.42 -7.25 11.34
N TYR A 223 1.75 -7.46 10.08
CA TYR A 223 3.11 -7.50 9.59
C TYR A 223 3.20 -6.64 8.32
N ILE A 224 3.73 -5.42 8.47
CA ILE A 224 3.86 -4.43 7.40
C ILE A 224 2.50 -4.21 6.70
N ASP A 225 2.33 -4.71 5.46
CA ASP A 225 1.15 -4.50 4.62
C ASP A 225 0.07 -5.58 4.81
N ASP A 226 0.38 -6.66 5.55
CA ASP A 226 -0.51 -7.79 5.78
C ASP A 226 -1.18 -7.68 7.15
N VAL A 227 -2.52 -7.66 7.14
CA VAL A 227 -3.34 -7.70 8.36
C VAL A 227 -3.94 -9.10 8.48
N VAL A 228 -3.76 -9.75 9.61
CA VAL A 228 -4.35 -11.06 9.90
C VAL A 228 -5.36 -10.90 11.02
N ILE A 229 -6.63 -11.20 10.74
CA ILE A 229 -7.71 -11.23 11.72
C ILE A 229 -7.99 -12.68 12.06
N PHE A 230 -8.16 -12.98 13.34
CA PHE A 230 -8.29 -14.35 13.82
C PHE A 230 -9.26 -14.45 15.00
N SER A 231 -10.04 -15.53 15.04
CA SER A 231 -11.06 -15.73 16.07
C SER A 231 -11.36 -17.22 16.31
N PRO A 232 -11.84 -17.59 17.52
CA PRO A 232 -12.15 -18.99 17.87
C PRO A 232 -13.51 -19.48 17.34
N THR A 233 -14.45 -18.58 17.04
CA THR A 233 -15.77 -18.92 16.46
C THR A 233 -16.10 -18.01 15.28
N PHE A 234 -17.01 -18.46 14.41
CA PHE A 234 -17.39 -17.73 13.20
C PHE A 234 -18.11 -16.41 13.53
N GLU A 235 -19.02 -16.43 14.50
CA GLU A 235 -19.79 -15.25 14.92
C GLU A 235 -18.88 -14.17 15.50
N GLN A 236 -17.84 -14.58 16.23
CA GLN A 236 -16.82 -13.67 16.73
C GLN A 236 -15.95 -13.14 15.59
N HIS A 237 -15.63 -14.00 14.62
CA HIS A 237 -14.84 -13.62 13.45
C HIS A 237 -15.47 -12.52 12.61
N ILE A 238 -16.78 -12.60 12.39
CA ILE A 238 -17.51 -11.54 11.67
C ILE A 238 -17.41 -10.19 12.40
N LYS A 239 -17.56 -10.19 13.73
CA LYS A 239 -17.42 -8.96 14.54
C LYS A 239 -16.00 -8.40 14.50
N ASP A 240 -14.99 -9.27 14.52
CA ASP A 240 -13.59 -8.83 14.49
C ASP A 240 -13.18 -8.33 13.10
N LEU A 241 -13.71 -8.93 12.03
CA LEU A 241 -13.62 -8.40 10.66
C LEU A 241 -14.22 -7.00 10.56
N GLU A 242 -15.43 -6.80 11.08
CA GLU A 242 -16.08 -5.48 11.08
C GLU A 242 -15.23 -4.43 11.81
N LYS A 243 -14.68 -4.74 12.98
CA LYS A 243 -13.77 -3.83 13.71
C LYS A 243 -12.52 -3.51 12.92
N GLY A 244 -11.89 -4.53 12.31
CA GLY A 244 -10.69 -4.34 11.49
C GLY A 244 -10.97 -3.44 10.28
N PHE A 245 -12.08 -3.67 9.58
CA PHE A 245 -12.53 -2.84 8.46
C PHE A 245 -12.81 -1.39 8.87
N GLN A 246 -13.47 -1.18 10.01
CA GLN A 246 -13.73 0.16 10.55
C GLN A 246 -12.43 0.89 10.94
N ALA A 247 -11.47 0.20 11.55
CA ALA A 247 -10.19 0.77 11.92
C ALA A 247 -9.40 1.23 10.68
N LEU A 248 -9.29 0.37 9.67
CA LEU A 248 -8.62 0.70 8.40
C LEU A 248 -9.32 1.86 7.67
N GLN A 249 -10.66 1.84 7.66
CA GLN A 249 -11.44 2.90 7.05
C GLN A 249 -11.21 4.25 7.75
N SER A 250 -11.20 4.27 9.08
CA SER A 250 -10.96 5.48 9.88
C SER A 250 -9.57 6.07 9.61
N ALA A 251 -8.61 5.22 9.24
CA ALA A 251 -7.27 5.62 8.83
C ALA A 251 -7.15 5.97 7.33
N ASN A 252 -8.24 5.89 6.57
CA ASN A 252 -8.28 6.06 5.12
C ASN A 252 -7.32 5.11 4.38
N LEU A 253 -7.21 3.88 4.87
CA LEU A 253 -6.47 2.79 4.24
C LEU A 253 -7.43 1.91 3.42
N THR A 254 -6.99 1.57 2.22
CA THR A 254 -7.78 0.82 1.23
C THR A 254 -7.23 -0.58 1.04
N LEU A 255 -8.13 -1.56 1.00
CA LEU A 255 -7.83 -2.97 0.77
C LEU A 255 -7.85 -3.32 -0.72
N LYS A 256 -7.10 -4.35 -1.08
CA LYS A 256 -7.06 -4.88 -2.43
C LYS A 256 -8.11 -5.97 -2.61
N ALA A 257 -9.26 -5.62 -3.18
CA ALA A 257 -10.42 -6.52 -3.37
C ALA A 257 -10.16 -7.88 -4.05
N SER A 258 -9.05 -8.02 -4.79
CA SER A 258 -8.71 -9.24 -5.54
C SER A 258 -7.99 -10.31 -4.70
N LYS A 259 -7.68 -10.02 -3.44
CA LYS A 259 -6.96 -10.88 -2.50
C LYS A 259 -7.61 -10.78 -1.13
#